data_AF-A0A1H7JJD0-F1
#
_entry.id   AF-A0A1H7JJD0-F1
#
_cell.length_a   1.000
_cell.length_b   1.000
_cell.length_c   1.000
_cell.angle_alpha   90.00
_cell.angle_beta   90.00
_cell.angle_gamma   90.00
#
_symmetry.space_group_name_H-M   'P 1'
#
loop_
_entity.id
_entity.type
_entity.pdbx_description
1 polymer ?
#
loop_
_entity_poly.entity_id
_entity_poly.type
_entity_poly.pdbx_seq_one_letter_code
_entity_poly.pdbx_strand_id
1 'polypeptide(L)'
;MTDLLSQFRWLEEHQGDEHDLLGDTFCVSFLHRLDPAEVLSCFEPVTPAETMSFKELCGRARAYFEDAADVRYVGVAQVGEWSVAIEPWGGQAVLMMNQLSRAGEVVSVGRNDYAEHRFEYAVDGTIITRFLSREPDRRWGSDPDRLNGLMRQVGMVLEPPQDEGMLDSWSARMAEDSVARAFALAAKMTGVALTLSTLSTLHFVSAVQSGGRRAMSRDKSAEIRQWAKAHGLPLSERSRIASIAVEQAEDPRDTP
;
A
#
# COMPACT_ATOMS: atom_id res chain seq x y z
N MET A 1 -26.33 9.20 -11.56
CA MET A 1 -25.35 8.94 -10.49
C MET A 1 -23.98 9.13 -11.09
N THR A 2 -23.19 10.07 -10.59
CA THR A 2 -21.78 10.22 -11.00
C THR A 2 -21.03 8.94 -10.61
N ASP A 3 -20.27 8.38 -11.53
CA ASP A 3 -19.40 7.24 -11.26
C ASP A 3 -18.34 7.66 -10.21
N LEU A 4 -18.52 7.17 -8.97
CA LEU A 4 -17.68 7.53 -7.81
C LEU A 4 -16.23 7.06 -7.96
N LEU A 5 -15.99 6.04 -8.79
CA LEU A 5 -14.69 5.41 -8.97
C LEU A 5 -13.92 6.02 -10.14
N SER A 6 -14.59 6.73 -11.05
CA SER A 6 -13.98 7.28 -12.27
C SER A 6 -12.73 8.12 -12.01
N GLN A 7 -12.72 8.90 -10.94
CA GLN A 7 -11.59 9.75 -10.53
C GLN A 7 -10.38 8.97 -9.97
N PHE A 8 -10.54 7.68 -9.68
CA PHE A 8 -9.52 6.80 -9.10
C PHE A 8 -9.09 5.66 -10.03
N ARG A 9 -9.78 5.43 -11.17
CA ARG A 9 -9.43 4.33 -12.09
C ARG A 9 -8.04 4.44 -12.71
N TRP A 10 -7.45 5.64 -12.74
CA TRP A 10 -6.05 5.81 -13.16
C TRP A 10 -5.07 5.02 -12.25
N LEU A 11 -5.47 4.70 -11.01
CA LEU A 11 -4.69 3.90 -10.06
C LEU A 11 -4.76 2.39 -10.34
N GLU A 12 -5.60 1.97 -11.29
CA GLU A 12 -5.72 0.59 -11.78
C GLU A 12 -4.87 0.34 -13.03
N GLU A 13 -4.27 1.38 -13.63
CA GLU A 13 -3.48 1.26 -14.86
C GLU A 13 -2.23 0.41 -14.65
N HIS A 14 -1.83 -0.38 -15.64
CA HIS A 14 -0.73 -1.34 -15.55
C HIS A 14 0.47 -0.91 -16.39
N GLN A 15 1.62 -1.55 -16.18
CA GLN A 15 2.82 -1.33 -16.99
C GLN A 15 2.54 -1.29 -18.49
N GLY A 16 2.80 -0.12 -19.10
CA GLY A 16 2.61 0.13 -20.54
C GLY A 16 1.47 1.10 -20.85
N ASP A 17 0.62 1.42 -19.87
CA ASP A 17 -0.40 2.45 -19.98
C ASP A 17 0.21 3.86 -19.88
N GLU A 18 -0.41 4.84 -20.54
CA GLU A 18 0.08 6.23 -20.60
C GLU A 18 0.10 6.91 -19.21
N HIS A 19 -0.69 6.44 -18.24
CA HIS A 19 -0.76 6.98 -16.88
C HIS A 19 -0.33 6.01 -15.77
N ASP A 20 0.48 4.98 -16.10
CA ASP A 20 1.24 4.22 -15.09
C ASP A 20 2.36 5.08 -14.47
N LEU A 21 1.94 6.00 -13.59
CA LEU A 21 2.82 6.97 -12.95
C LEU A 21 3.42 6.44 -11.64
N LEU A 22 2.74 5.48 -10.98
CA LEU A 22 3.16 4.96 -9.68
C LEU A 22 3.78 3.55 -9.77
N GLY A 23 3.65 2.87 -10.90
CA GLY A 23 4.13 1.52 -11.13
C GLY A 23 3.17 0.43 -10.67
N ASP A 24 3.51 -0.82 -11.00
CA ASP A 24 2.80 -2.04 -10.57
C ASP A 24 2.80 -2.30 -9.05
N THR A 25 3.50 -1.48 -8.26
CA THR A 25 3.55 -1.59 -6.80
C THR A 25 3.75 -0.21 -6.20
N PHE A 26 2.80 0.26 -5.41
CA PHE A 26 2.93 1.54 -4.71
C PHE A 26 2.13 1.54 -3.41
N CYS A 27 2.44 2.51 -2.57
CA CYS A 27 1.63 2.82 -1.39
C CYS A 27 1.33 4.31 -1.33
N VAL A 28 0.13 4.63 -0.88
CA VAL A 28 -0.26 5.98 -0.50
C VAL A 28 -0.84 5.97 0.90
N SER A 29 -0.28 6.81 1.76
CA SER A 29 -0.68 6.92 3.16
C SER A 29 -1.07 8.35 3.49
N PHE A 30 -2.18 8.50 4.20
CA PHE A 30 -2.73 9.75 4.69
C PHE A 30 -2.50 9.78 6.19
N LEU A 31 -1.77 10.79 6.67
CA LEU A 31 -1.47 10.96 8.09
C LEU A 31 -2.10 12.26 8.58
N HIS A 32 -2.98 12.17 9.58
CA HIS A 32 -3.72 13.32 10.10
C HIS A 32 -2.85 14.14 11.05
N ARG A 33 -2.88 15.47 10.91
CA ARG A 33 -2.22 16.44 11.82
C ARG A 33 -0.72 16.23 11.99
N LEU A 34 -0.04 15.75 10.95
CA LEU A 34 1.42 15.76 10.85
C LEU A 34 1.86 16.63 9.68
N ASP A 35 2.92 17.39 9.88
CA ASP A 35 3.53 18.17 8.81
C ASP A 35 4.33 17.26 7.86
N PRO A 36 4.49 17.62 6.58
CA PRO A 36 5.16 16.76 5.60
C PRO A 36 6.58 16.37 5.98
N ALA A 37 7.32 17.25 6.65
CA ALA A 37 8.67 16.98 7.14
C ALA A 37 8.68 15.98 8.31
N GLU A 38 7.70 16.05 9.20
CA GLU A 38 7.55 15.10 10.31
C GLU A 38 7.20 13.71 9.77
N VAL A 39 6.27 13.65 8.82
CA VAL A 39 5.94 12.40 8.11
C VAL A 39 7.18 11.85 7.40
N LEU A 40 7.89 12.67 6.63
CA LEU A 40 9.09 12.22 5.91
C LEU A 40 10.15 11.67 6.87
N SER A 41 10.33 12.28 8.03
CA SER A 41 11.27 11.80 9.05
C SER A 41 10.92 10.40 9.56
N CYS A 42 9.64 10.01 9.55
CA CYS A 42 9.21 8.67 9.92
C CYS A 42 9.68 7.59 8.95
N PHE A 43 10.05 7.96 7.72
CA PHE A 43 10.58 7.04 6.69
C PHE A 43 12.12 6.92 6.70
N GLU A 44 12.79 7.48 7.71
CA GLU A 44 14.25 7.38 7.89
C GLU A 44 15.05 7.68 6.60
N PRO A 45 14.91 8.91 6.04
CA PRO A 45 15.52 9.24 4.77
C PRO A 45 17.05 9.20 4.84
N VAL A 46 17.69 8.65 3.80
CA VAL A 46 19.16 8.56 3.66
C VAL A 46 19.75 9.66 2.80
N THR A 47 18.90 10.47 2.16
CA THR A 47 19.30 11.69 1.45
C THR A 47 18.64 12.92 2.08
N PRO A 48 19.21 14.12 1.89
CA PRO A 48 18.50 15.36 2.20
C PRO A 48 17.14 15.41 1.50
N ALA A 49 16.19 16.08 2.15
CA ALA A 49 14.88 16.33 1.57
C ALA A 49 14.96 17.38 0.46
N GLU A 50 14.31 17.11 -0.66
CA GLU A 50 14.16 18.02 -1.79
C GLU A 50 12.68 18.24 -2.10
N THR A 51 12.33 19.47 -2.50
CA THR A 51 10.98 19.76 -2.98
C THR A 51 10.90 19.47 -4.47
N MET A 52 9.88 18.72 -4.90
CA MET A 52 9.68 18.36 -6.30
C MET A 52 8.20 18.20 -6.65
N SER A 53 7.88 18.32 -7.94
CA SER A 53 6.56 18.01 -8.47
C SER A 53 6.27 16.51 -8.45
N PHE A 54 4.99 16.13 -8.57
CA PHE A 54 4.59 14.72 -8.68
C PHE A 54 5.30 13.99 -9.83
N LYS A 55 5.42 14.64 -10.99
CA LYS A 55 6.07 14.07 -12.18
C LYS A 55 7.56 13.79 -11.93
N GLU A 56 8.26 14.72 -11.27
CA GLU A 56 9.67 14.54 -10.91
C GLU A 56 9.86 13.43 -9.88
N LEU A 57 8.98 13.35 -8.86
CA LEU A 57 8.99 12.26 -7.89
C LEU A 57 8.88 10.90 -8.58
N CYS A 58 7.88 10.73 -9.44
CA CYS A 58 7.66 9.47 -10.18
C CYS A 58 8.83 9.16 -11.12
N GLY A 59 9.33 10.16 -11.85
CA GLY A 59 10.46 10.00 -12.76
C GLY A 59 11.75 9.56 -12.05
N ARG A 60 12.04 10.15 -10.88
CA ARG A 60 13.19 9.75 -10.06
C ARG A 60 12.98 8.36 -9.45
N ALA A 61 11.82 8.09 -8.88
CA ALA A 61 11.51 6.77 -8.30
C ALA A 61 11.69 5.65 -9.33
N ARG A 62 11.22 5.87 -10.58
CA ARG A 62 11.41 4.93 -11.68
C ARG A 62 12.88 4.73 -12.05
N ALA A 63 13.64 5.81 -12.25
CA ALA A 63 15.06 5.71 -12.61
C ALA A 63 15.87 4.92 -11.56
N TYR A 64 15.60 5.17 -10.28
CA TYR A 64 16.25 4.41 -9.20
C TYR A 64 15.81 2.95 -9.12
N PHE A 65 14.53 2.65 -9.38
CA PHE A 65 14.05 1.27 -9.43
C PHE A 65 14.74 0.46 -10.54
N GLU A 66 15.01 1.09 -11.68
CA GLU A 66 15.70 0.47 -12.82
C GLU A 66 17.22 0.29 -12.54
N ASP A 67 17.86 1.22 -11.83
CA ASP A 67 19.32 1.23 -11.61
C ASP A 67 19.79 0.58 -10.29
N ALA A 68 18.98 0.55 -9.22
CA ALA A 68 19.39 0.11 -7.89
C ALA A 68 18.28 -0.66 -7.15
N ALA A 69 18.53 -1.96 -6.90
CA ALA A 69 17.50 -2.92 -6.48
C ALA A 69 16.81 -2.66 -5.12
N ASP A 70 17.35 -1.78 -4.27
CA ASP A 70 16.89 -1.59 -2.88
C ASP A 70 16.62 -0.14 -2.48
N VAL A 71 16.59 0.79 -3.45
CA VAL A 71 16.32 2.20 -3.20
C VAL A 71 14.82 2.48 -3.40
N ARG A 72 14.19 3.15 -2.44
CA ARG A 72 12.80 3.60 -2.55
C ARG A 72 12.72 5.10 -2.36
N TYR A 73 11.83 5.76 -3.10
CA TYR A 73 11.51 7.17 -2.90
C TYR A 73 10.20 7.28 -2.13
N VAL A 74 10.14 8.27 -1.26
CA VAL A 74 8.89 8.74 -0.66
C VAL A 74 8.80 10.24 -0.91
N GLY A 75 7.62 10.69 -1.33
CA GLY A 75 7.29 12.10 -1.40
C GLY A 75 6.09 12.41 -0.51
N VAL A 76 6.17 13.48 0.26
CA VAL A 76 5.09 13.89 1.16
C VAL A 76 4.60 15.30 0.83
N ALA A 77 3.29 15.45 0.68
CA ALA A 77 2.64 16.75 0.46
C ALA A 77 1.50 16.98 1.46
N GLN A 78 1.30 18.24 1.87
CA GLN A 78 0.16 18.62 2.71
C GLN A 78 -1.08 18.82 1.85
N VAL A 79 -2.21 18.22 2.25
CA VAL A 79 -3.53 18.42 1.65
C VAL A 79 -4.58 18.58 2.75
N GLY A 80 -4.99 19.83 3.00
CA GLY A 80 -5.87 20.14 4.13
C GLY A 80 -5.20 19.80 5.46
N GLU A 81 -5.86 19.01 6.30
CA GLU A 81 -5.33 18.54 7.59
C GLU A 81 -4.48 17.26 7.49
N TRP A 82 -4.33 16.70 6.28
CA TRP A 82 -3.64 15.45 6.06
C TRP A 82 -2.32 15.67 5.33
N SER A 83 -1.26 15.03 5.80
CA SER A 83 -0.07 14.78 4.99
C SER A 83 -0.29 13.52 4.16
N VAL A 84 -0.04 13.60 2.86
CA VAL A 84 -0.12 12.47 1.92
C VAL A 84 1.29 12.04 1.55
N ALA A 85 1.70 10.86 2.02
CA ALA A 85 2.92 10.19 1.64
C ALA A 85 2.65 9.26 0.45
N ILE A 86 3.47 9.35 -0.59
CA ILE A 86 3.40 8.51 -1.79
C ILE A 86 4.73 7.80 -1.96
N GLU A 87 4.69 6.48 -2.10
CA GLU A 87 5.81 5.61 -2.41
C GLU A 87 5.62 4.95 -3.79
N PRO A 88 6.02 5.61 -4.90
CA PRO A 88 6.00 5.00 -6.22
C PRO A 88 6.99 3.84 -6.28
N TRP A 89 6.64 2.74 -6.96
CA TRP A 89 7.42 1.50 -6.94
C TRP A 89 7.81 1.07 -5.50
N GLY A 90 6.97 1.35 -4.49
CA GLY A 90 7.30 1.21 -3.07
C GLY A 90 6.14 0.71 -2.19
N GLY A 91 6.29 0.74 -0.87
CA GLY A 91 5.27 0.22 0.05
C GLY A 91 5.69 -0.05 1.48
N GLN A 92 6.66 0.70 2.02
CA GLN A 92 7.09 0.57 3.40
C GLN A 92 6.05 1.07 4.40
N ALA A 93 5.23 2.07 4.06
CA ALA A 93 4.29 2.67 4.99
C ALA A 93 3.28 1.65 5.55
N VAL A 94 2.83 0.69 4.73
CA VAL A 94 1.96 -0.42 5.16
C VAL A 94 2.63 -1.27 6.25
N LEU A 95 3.95 -1.42 6.21
CA LEU A 95 4.72 -2.17 7.20
C LEU A 95 4.99 -1.36 8.49
N MET A 96 4.77 -0.05 8.43
CA MET A 96 5.08 0.91 9.51
C MET A 96 3.82 1.48 10.16
N MET A 97 2.64 0.94 9.88
CA MET A 97 1.36 1.49 10.34
C MET A 97 1.29 1.71 11.86
N ASN A 98 1.82 0.78 12.66
CA ASN A 98 1.88 0.94 14.12
C ASN A 98 2.84 2.04 14.59
N GLN A 99 3.84 2.39 13.79
CA GLN A 99 4.77 3.50 14.07
C GLN A 99 4.18 4.83 13.58
N LEU A 100 3.72 4.87 12.34
CA LEU A 100 3.15 6.05 11.71
C LEU A 100 1.91 6.57 12.46
N SER A 101 1.07 5.65 12.97
CA SER A 101 -0.12 6.03 13.75
C SER A 101 0.17 6.37 15.21
N ARG A 102 1.41 6.30 15.72
CA ARG A 102 1.68 6.74 17.12
C ARG A 102 1.42 8.22 17.34
N ALA A 103 1.57 9.02 16.29
CA ALA A 103 1.36 10.45 16.36
C ALA A 103 -0.06 10.87 15.93
N GLY A 104 -0.93 9.92 15.56
CA GLY A 104 -2.31 10.22 15.22
C GLY A 104 -3.00 9.15 14.38
N GLU A 105 -3.80 9.62 13.42
CA GLU A 105 -4.64 8.79 12.57
C GLU A 105 -3.97 8.55 11.21
N VAL A 106 -3.94 7.30 10.75
CA VAL A 106 -3.34 6.92 9.47
C VAL A 106 -4.28 6.02 8.67
N VAL A 107 -4.47 6.37 7.40
CA VAL A 107 -5.13 5.53 6.39
C VAL A 107 -4.11 5.22 5.31
N SER A 108 -3.97 3.96 4.91
CA SER A 108 -3.01 3.55 3.88
C SER A 108 -3.65 2.62 2.86
N VAL A 109 -3.34 2.86 1.59
CA VAL A 109 -3.75 2.03 0.45
C VAL A 109 -2.51 1.60 -0.31
N GLY A 110 -2.30 0.30 -0.41
CA GLY A 110 -1.19 -0.31 -1.14
C GLY A 110 -1.69 -1.11 -2.34
N ARG A 111 -1.05 -0.93 -3.49
CA ARG A 111 -1.16 -1.82 -4.65
C ARG A 111 0.14 -2.61 -4.78
N ASN A 112 0.02 -3.88 -5.12
CA ASN A 112 1.14 -4.75 -5.42
C ASN A 112 0.65 -5.86 -6.33
N ASP A 113 0.97 -5.76 -7.61
CA ASP A 113 0.49 -6.70 -8.64
C ASP A 113 1.19 -8.06 -8.55
N TYR A 114 2.30 -8.12 -7.82
CA TYR A 114 3.05 -9.33 -7.53
C TYR A 114 2.65 -9.97 -6.19
N ALA A 115 1.72 -9.36 -5.44
CA ALA A 115 1.23 -9.86 -4.16
C ALA A 115 -0.24 -9.41 -3.93
N GLU A 116 -0.51 -8.74 -2.81
CA GLU A 116 -1.85 -8.34 -2.38
C GLU A 116 -2.00 -6.82 -2.36
N HIS A 117 -3.17 -6.33 -2.78
CA HIS A 117 -3.59 -4.96 -2.56
C HIS A 117 -4.17 -4.84 -1.15
N ARG A 118 -3.72 -3.85 -0.38
CA ARG A 118 -4.08 -3.72 1.03
C ARG A 118 -4.71 -2.37 1.33
N PHE A 119 -5.67 -2.38 2.23
CA PHE A 119 -6.18 -1.19 2.89
C PHE A 119 -5.93 -1.34 4.40
N GLU A 120 -5.36 -0.31 5.02
CA GLU A 120 -5.11 -0.29 6.46
C GLU A 120 -5.54 1.04 7.09
N TYR A 121 -6.20 0.94 8.24
CA TYR A 121 -6.61 2.06 9.07
C TYR A 121 -6.10 1.85 10.50
N ALA A 122 -5.30 2.79 11.00
CA ALA A 122 -4.71 2.72 12.32
C ALA A 122 -4.82 4.06 13.06
N VAL A 123 -4.96 3.98 14.38
CA VAL A 123 -5.05 5.13 15.28
C VAL A 123 -4.23 4.82 16.53
N ASP A 124 -3.40 5.76 16.96
CA ASP A 124 -2.62 5.69 18.20
C ASP A 124 -1.79 4.38 18.31
N GLY A 125 -1.16 3.98 17.21
CA GLY A 125 -0.32 2.78 17.13
C GLY A 125 -1.08 1.46 17.04
N THR A 126 -2.41 1.50 16.89
CA THR A 126 -3.28 0.30 16.83
C THR A 126 -3.97 0.22 15.48
N ILE A 127 -3.82 -0.91 14.79
CA ILE A 127 -4.60 -1.21 13.59
C ILE A 127 -6.06 -1.43 14.01
N ILE A 128 -6.93 -0.56 13.51
CA ILE A 128 -8.37 -0.59 13.76
C ILE A 128 -9.04 -1.54 12.77
N THR A 129 -8.80 -1.32 11.48
CA THR A 129 -9.36 -2.14 10.39
C THR A 129 -8.30 -2.30 9.31
N ARG A 130 -8.07 -3.53 8.85
CA ARG A 130 -7.31 -3.83 7.64
C ARG A 130 -7.96 -4.95 6.85
N PHE A 131 -7.78 -4.93 5.53
CA PHE A 131 -8.29 -5.96 4.63
C PHE A 131 -7.53 -5.96 3.30
N LEU A 132 -7.73 -7.01 2.50
CA LEU A 132 -7.23 -7.04 1.13
C LEU A 132 -8.28 -6.44 0.21
N SER A 133 -7.91 -5.54 -0.70
CA SER A 133 -8.89 -4.81 -1.51
C SER A 133 -9.79 -5.73 -2.36
N ARG A 134 -9.30 -6.93 -2.70
CA ARG A 134 -10.03 -7.97 -3.44
C ARG A 134 -10.86 -8.91 -2.55
N GLU A 135 -10.66 -8.88 -1.23
CA GLU A 135 -11.35 -9.71 -0.24
C GLU A 135 -11.87 -8.81 0.91
N PRO A 136 -12.75 -7.84 0.62
CA PRO A 136 -13.24 -6.88 1.62
C PRO A 136 -14.13 -7.54 2.69
N ASP A 137 -14.60 -8.77 2.46
CA ASP A 137 -15.30 -9.60 3.43
C ASP A 137 -14.37 -10.09 4.56
N ARG A 138 -13.08 -10.25 4.29
CA ARG A 138 -12.06 -10.69 5.25
C ARG A 138 -11.32 -9.49 5.84
N ARG A 139 -11.74 -9.11 7.06
CA ARG A 139 -11.21 -7.95 7.79
C ARG A 139 -10.54 -8.37 9.09
N TRP A 140 -9.51 -7.64 9.46
CA TRP A 140 -8.75 -7.83 10.71
C TRP A 140 -8.53 -6.50 11.41
N GLY A 141 -8.10 -6.55 12.68
CA GLY A 141 -7.81 -5.36 13.49
C GLY A 141 -8.55 -5.42 14.83
N SER A 142 -8.40 -4.36 15.62
CA SER A 142 -9.08 -4.23 16.92
C SER A 142 -10.58 -3.95 16.80
N ASP A 143 -11.01 -3.36 15.68
CA ASP A 143 -12.43 -3.13 15.34
C ASP A 143 -12.61 -3.33 13.83
N PRO A 144 -12.63 -4.59 13.35
CA PRO A 144 -12.60 -4.91 11.92
C PRO A 144 -13.86 -4.46 11.16
N ASP A 145 -14.96 -4.19 11.86
CA ASP A 145 -16.25 -3.83 11.26
C ASP A 145 -16.54 -2.33 11.27
N ARG A 146 -15.66 -1.51 11.87
CA ARG A 146 -15.81 -0.06 12.00
C ARG A 146 -16.11 0.65 10.69
N LEU A 147 -15.52 0.17 9.59
CA LEU A 147 -15.62 0.81 8.27
C LEU A 147 -16.76 0.24 7.41
N ASN A 148 -17.53 -0.74 7.87
CA ASN A 148 -18.52 -1.46 7.06
C ASN A 148 -19.54 -0.52 6.38
N GLY A 149 -19.98 0.53 7.08
CA GLY A 149 -20.89 1.53 6.52
C GLY A 149 -20.28 2.29 5.33
N LEU A 150 -19.01 2.70 5.44
CA LEU A 150 -18.29 3.42 4.40
C LEU A 150 -17.90 2.51 3.23
N MET A 151 -17.48 1.28 3.53
CA MET A 151 -17.15 0.26 2.51
C MET A 151 -18.34 -0.02 1.60
N ARG A 152 -19.55 -0.19 2.16
CA ARG A 152 -20.78 -0.35 1.37
C ARG A 152 -21.09 0.87 0.50
N GLN A 153 -20.81 2.08 0.99
CA GLN A 153 -21.03 3.31 0.21
C GLN A 153 -20.09 3.44 -1.00
N VAL A 154 -18.91 2.81 -0.97
CA VAL A 154 -18.00 2.73 -2.14
C VAL A 154 -18.19 1.43 -2.93
N GLY A 155 -19.29 0.72 -2.66
CA GLY A 155 -19.74 -0.44 -3.41
C GLY A 155 -19.01 -1.74 -3.10
N MET A 156 -18.20 -1.81 -2.03
CA MET A 156 -17.62 -3.07 -1.57
C MET A 156 -18.72 -3.97 -1.02
N VAL A 157 -18.69 -5.25 -1.42
CA VAL A 157 -19.64 -6.27 -0.95
C VAL A 157 -18.95 -7.05 0.17
N LEU A 158 -19.51 -7.02 1.37
CA LEU A 158 -18.86 -7.54 2.59
C LEU A 158 -19.25 -8.98 2.93
N GLU A 159 -20.16 -9.54 2.14
CA GLU A 159 -20.75 -10.86 2.35
C GLU A 159 -20.67 -11.62 1.02
N PRO A 160 -19.91 -12.72 0.93
CA PRO A 160 -19.88 -13.55 -0.27
C PRO A 160 -21.24 -14.25 -0.49
N PRO A 161 -21.59 -14.62 -1.74
CA PRO A 161 -22.81 -15.36 -2.01
C PRO A 161 -22.77 -16.72 -1.31
N GLN A 162 -23.94 -17.20 -0.87
CA GLN A 162 -24.07 -18.55 -0.30
C GLN A 162 -23.99 -19.65 -1.36
N ASP A 163 -24.33 -19.31 -2.61
CA ASP A 163 -24.24 -20.23 -3.74
C ASP A 163 -22.80 -20.31 -4.23
N GLU A 164 -22.17 -21.49 -4.06
CA GLU A 164 -20.81 -21.76 -4.52
C GLU A 164 -20.65 -21.49 -6.04
N GLY A 165 -21.70 -21.70 -6.84
CA GLY A 165 -21.68 -21.43 -8.27
C GLY A 165 -21.54 -19.95 -8.63
N MET A 166 -21.70 -19.05 -7.66
CA MET A 166 -21.58 -17.60 -7.84
C MET A 166 -20.24 -17.04 -7.35
N LEU A 167 -19.40 -17.85 -6.68
CA LEU A 167 -18.14 -17.39 -6.06
C LEU A 167 -17.15 -16.82 -7.08
N ASP A 168 -17.02 -17.42 -8.26
CA ASP A 168 -16.12 -16.92 -9.31
C ASP A 168 -16.55 -15.54 -9.80
N SER A 169 -17.85 -15.36 -10.07
CA SER A 169 -18.42 -14.09 -10.50
C SER A 169 -18.29 -12.99 -9.43
N TRP A 170 -18.44 -13.39 -8.16
CA TRP A 170 -18.26 -12.50 -7.02
C TRP A 170 -16.80 -12.07 -6.88
N SER A 171 -15.87 -13.02 -6.99
CA SER A 171 -14.42 -12.75 -6.93
C SER A 171 -13.97 -11.83 -8.05
N ALA A 172 -14.44 -12.09 -9.29
CA ALA A 172 -14.16 -11.22 -10.43
C ALA A 172 -14.68 -9.79 -10.21
N ARG A 173 -15.88 -9.64 -9.66
CA ARG A 173 -16.46 -8.34 -9.32
C ARG A 173 -15.71 -7.62 -8.20
N MET A 174 -15.18 -8.34 -7.20
CA MET A 174 -14.37 -7.75 -6.13
C MET A 174 -12.96 -7.39 -6.59
N ALA A 175 -12.42 -8.10 -7.59
CA ALA A 175 -11.17 -7.74 -8.24
C ALA A 175 -11.31 -6.48 -9.12
N GLU A 176 -12.45 -6.31 -9.77
CA GLU A 176 -12.75 -5.13 -10.60
C GLU A 176 -12.80 -3.83 -9.78
N ASP A 177 -12.02 -2.84 -10.22
CA ASP A 177 -11.87 -1.53 -9.56
C ASP A 177 -11.47 -1.64 -8.08
N SER A 178 -10.78 -2.73 -7.67
CA SER A 178 -10.47 -3.00 -6.26
C SER A 178 -9.58 -1.93 -5.61
N VAL A 179 -8.58 -1.41 -6.34
CA VAL A 179 -7.70 -0.33 -5.88
C VAL A 179 -8.48 0.99 -5.87
N ALA A 180 -9.25 1.28 -6.93
CA ALA A 180 -10.08 2.46 -7.04
C ALA A 180 -11.11 2.55 -5.90
N ARG A 181 -11.73 1.43 -5.49
CA ARG A 181 -12.63 1.36 -4.33
C ARG A 181 -11.90 1.63 -3.02
N ALA A 182 -10.68 1.11 -2.85
CA ALA A 182 -9.88 1.35 -1.66
C ALA A 182 -9.50 2.85 -1.53
N PHE A 183 -9.15 3.51 -2.65
CA PHE A 183 -8.92 4.96 -2.67
C PHE A 183 -10.21 5.77 -2.48
N ALA A 184 -11.34 5.32 -3.01
CA ALA A 184 -12.63 5.95 -2.73
C ALA A 184 -12.99 5.87 -1.24
N LEU A 185 -12.66 4.76 -0.58
CA LEU A 185 -12.83 4.60 0.87
C LEU A 185 -11.91 5.56 1.63
N ALA A 186 -10.63 5.62 1.26
CA ALA A 186 -9.67 6.56 1.87
C ALA A 186 -10.15 8.00 1.71
N ALA A 187 -10.59 8.40 0.52
CA ALA A 187 -11.12 9.74 0.26
C ALA A 187 -12.37 10.08 1.09
N LYS A 188 -13.24 9.10 1.37
CA LYS A 188 -14.38 9.29 2.28
C LYS A 188 -13.96 9.50 3.73
N MET A 189 -12.89 8.85 4.17
CA MET A 189 -12.38 8.96 5.54
C MET A 189 -11.61 10.26 5.76
N THR A 190 -10.80 10.66 4.78
CA THR A 190 -9.86 11.79 4.91
C THR A 190 -10.40 13.09 4.33
N GLY A 191 -11.41 13.03 3.45
CA GLY A 191 -11.83 14.16 2.61
C GLY A 191 -10.85 14.48 1.47
N VAL A 192 -9.79 13.69 1.28
CA VAL A 192 -8.76 13.91 0.26
C VAL A 192 -8.98 12.97 -0.93
N ALA A 193 -9.39 13.53 -2.06
CA ALA A 193 -9.51 12.80 -3.32
C ALA A 193 -8.21 12.92 -4.15
N LEU A 194 -7.45 11.84 -4.24
CA LEU A 194 -6.22 11.79 -5.04
C LEU A 194 -6.51 11.57 -6.52
N THR A 195 -6.83 12.66 -7.20
CA THR A 195 -6.94 12.72 -8.65
C THR A 195 -5.62 13.16 -9.27
N LEU A 196 -5.38 12.82 -10.54
CA LEU A 196 -4.21 13.33 -11.28
C LEU A 196 -4.14 14.86 -11.29
N SER A 197 -5.29 15.55 -11.37
CA SER A 197 -5.34 17.01 -11.28
C SER A 197 -4.95 17.54 -9.91
N THR A 198 -5.23 16.80 -8.84
CA THR A 198 -4.80 17.19 -7.49
C THR A 198 -3.29 17.01 -7.39
N LEU A 199 -2.79 15.82 -7.73
CA LEU A 199 -1.36 15.48 -7.66
C LEU A 199 -0.48 16.42 -8.48
N SER A 200 -0.92 16.83 -9.68
CA SER A 200 -0.16 17.72 -10.55
C SER A 200 0.04 19.14 -10.00
N THR A 201 -0.77 19.54 -9.01
CA THR A 201 -0.67 20.85 -8.35
C THR A 201 0.15 20.83 -7.05
N LEU A 202 0.39 19.63 -6.51
CA LEU A 202 1.11 19.45 -5.25
C LEU A 202 2.63 19.48 -5.45
N HIS A 203 3.31 20.01 -4.45
CA HIS A 203 4.75 19.89 -4.28
C HIS A 203 5.03 18.96 -3.13
N PHE A 204 5.95 18.03 -3.35
CA PHE A 204 6.32 16.99 -2.40
C PHE A 204 7.68 17.31 -1.80
N VAL A 205 7.76 17.26 -0.48
CA VAL A 205 9.04 17.13 0.21
C VAL A 205 9.41 15.65 0.14
N SER A 206 10.48 15.35 -0.57
CA SER A 206 10.82 13.99 -0.97
C SER A 206 12.26 13.65 -0.62
N ALA A 207 12.49 12.39 -0.32
CA ALA A 207 13.83 11.86 -0.12
C ALA A 207 13.89 10.38 -0.49
N VAL A 208 15.12 9.90 -0.63
CA VAL A 208 15.41 8.48 -0.68
C VAL A 208 15.27 7.91 0.73
N GLN A 209 14.54 6.82 0.87
CA GLN A 209 14.57 5.98 2.06
C GLN A 209 15.49 4.78 1.82
N SER A 210 16.20 4.36 2.87
CA SER A 210 16.83 3.04 2.89
C SER A 210 15.73 2.01 2.70
N GLY A 211 15.84 1.10 1.71
CA GLY A 211 14.95 -0.05 1.64
C GLY A 211 15.00 -0.78 2.99
N GLY A 212 13.95 -0.63 3.79
CA GLY A 212 13.81 -1.14 5.15
C GLY A 212 13.69 -2.67 5.21
N ARG A 213 14.66 -3.36 4.64
CA ARG A 213 15.14 -4.64 5.09
C ARG A 213 16.65 -4.45 5.13
N ARG A 214 17.30 -4.87 6.23
CA ARG A 214 18.63 -5.48 6.08
C ARG A 214 18.51 -6.37 4.85
N ALA A 215 19.12 -6.00 3.72
CA ALA A 215 19.04 -6.80 2.51
C ALA A 215 19.29 -8.22 2.98
N MET A 216 18.27 -9.08 2.89
CA MET A 216 18.42 -10.46 3.35
C MET A 216 19.66 -10.95 2.61
N SER A 217 20.70 -11.34 3.36
CA SER A 217 21.88 -11.87 2.70
C SER A 217 21.42 -12.98 1.77
N ARG A 218 22.14 -13.19 0.66
CA ARG A 218 21.82 -14.30 -0.25
C ARG A 218 21.68 -15.62 0.51
N ASP A 219 22.39 -15.76 1.62
CA ASP A 219 22.32 -16.87 2.56
C ASP A 219 20.96 -16.95 3.27
N LYS A 220 20.45 -15.87 3.88
CA LYS A 220 19.13 -15.88 4.55
C LYS A 220 17.98 -16.09 3.56
N SER A 221 18.13 -15.61 2.31
CA SER A 221 17.17 -15.89 1.22
C SER A 221 17.19 -17.36 0.80
N ALA A 222 18.35 -18.01 0.82
CA ALA A 222 18.47 -19.44 0.55
C ALA A 222 17.85 -20.27 1.69
N GLU A 223 18.08 -19.87 2.94
CA GLU A 223 17.52 -20.51 4.14
C GLU A 223 15.98 -20.48 4.13
N ILE A 224 15.35 -19.32 3.88
CA ILE A 224 13.88 -19.21 3.86
C ILE A 224 13.29 -20.01 2.68
N ARG A 225 13.96 -20.07 1.53
CA ARG A 225 13.53 -20.93 0.42
C ARG A 225 13.64 -22.41 0.77
N GLN A 226 14.70 -22.81 1.49
CA GLN A 226 14.87 -24.17 1.97
C GLN A 226 13.78 -24.53 2.99
N TRP A 227 13.50 -23.63 3.93
CA TRP A 227 12.44 -23.77 4.91
C TRP A 227 11.07 -23.88 4.23
N ALA A 228 10.73 -22.98 3.31
CA ALA A 228 9.47 -22.98 2.59
C ALA A 228 9.28 -24.24 1.72
N LYS A 229 10.37 -24.71 1.07
CA LYS A 229 10.36 -25.98 0.34
C LYS A 229 10.15 -27.19 1.27
N ALA A 230 10.74 -27.17 2.46
CA ALA A 230 10.55 -28.23 3.46
C ALA A 230 9.10 -28.26 4.00
N HIS A 231 8.41 -27.11 4.00
CA HIS A 231 7.03 -26.97 4.46
C HIS A 231 5.99 -26.97 3.32
N GLY A 232 6.40 -27.29 2.09
CA GLY A 232 5.50 -27.44 0.94
C GLY A 232 4.89 -26.14 0.40
N LEU A 233 5.47 -24.98 0.73
CA LEU A 233 4.99 -23.69 0.24
C LEU A 233 5.43 -23.45 -1.22
N PRO A 234 4.52 -23.03 -2.12
CA PRO A 234 4.85 -22.76 -3.51
C PRO A 234 5.66 -21.47 -3.63
N LEU A 235 6.95 -21.59 -3.97
CA LEU A 235 7.81 -20.44 -4.31
C LEU A 235 8.30 -20.58 -5.75
N SER A 236 8.12 -19.53 -6.55
CA SER A 236 8.69 -19.43 -7.90
C SER A 236 10.22 -19.24 -7.81
N GLU A 237 10.98 -20.01 -8.60
CA GLU A 237 12.46 -19.94 -8.65
C GLU A 237 13.00 -18.57 -9.06
N ARG A 238 12.17 -17.71 -9.67
CA ARG A 238 12.56 -16.41 -10.22
C ARG A 238 11.87 -15.20 -9.58
N SER A 239 10.94 -15.40 -8.64
CA SER A 239 10.20 -14.31 -7.99
C SER A 239 10.71 -14.02 -6.58
N ARG A 240 10.38 -12.83 -6.05
CA ARG A 240 10.66 -12.47 -4.65
C ARG A 240 9.97 -13.48 -3.73
N ILE A 241 10.62 -13.82 -2.60
CA ILE A 241 10.01 -14.67 -1.57
C ILE A 241 8.75 -13.95 -1.07
N ALA A 242 7.60 -14.61 -1.14
CA ALA A 242 6.34 -14.05 -0.66
C ALA A 242 6.48 -13.60 0.79
N SER A 243 5.97 -12.42 1.15
CA SER A 243 6.09 -11.88 2.51
C SER A 243 5.56 -12.84 3.58
N ILE A 244 4.53 -13.63 3.24
CA ILE A 244 3.97 -14.72 4.07
C ILE A 244 5.03 -15.77 4.45
N ALA A 245 5.90 -16.17 3.51
CA ALA A 245 6.94 -17.16 3.79
C ALA A 245 8.07 -16.59 4.65
N VAL A 246 8.28 -15.27 4.65
CA VAL A 246 9.25 -14.63 5.55
C VAL A 246 8.67 -14.45 6.95
N GLU A 247 7.43 -14.00 7.06
CA GLU A 247 6.76 -13.83 8.36
C GLU A 247 6.61 -15.16 9.11
N GLN A 248 6.30 -16.26 8.40
CA GLN A 248 6.21 -17.59 9.03
C GLN A 248 7.58 -18.17 9.44
N ALA A 249 8.64 -17.88 8.69
CA ALA A 249 10.00 -18.31 9.05
C ALA A 249 10.60 -17.53 10.22
N GLU A 250 10.07 -16.33 10.52
CA GLU A 250 10.51 -15.48 11.64
C GLU A 250 9.61 -15.61 12.88
N ASP A 251 8.60 -16.48 12.85
CA ASP A 251 7.76 -16.80 14.01
C ASP A 251 8.57 -17.65 15.03
N PRO A 252 8.80 -17.16 16.26
CA PRO A 252 9.60 -17.87 17.27
C PRO A 252 8.99 -19.19 17.75
N ARG A 253 7.78 -19.55 17.29
CA ARG A 253 7.12 -20.82 17.58
C ARG A 253 7.58 -22.00 16.70
N ASP A 254 8.27 -21.72 15.58
CA ASP A 254 8.72 -22.73 14.61
C ASP A 254 10.24 -22.77 14.39
N THR A 255 11.04 -22.08 15.22
CA THR A 255 12.48 -22.36 15.35
C THR A 255 12.72 -23.55 16.30
N PRO A 256 13.53 -24.56 15.93
CA PRO A 256 13.88 -25.67 16.82
C PRO A 256 14.66 -25.22 18.06
#